data_AF-A0A955EEF6-F1
#
_entry.id   AF-A0A955EEF6-F1
#
_cell.length_a   1.000
_cell.length_b   1.000
_cell.length_c   1.000
_cell.angle_alpha   90.00
_cell.angle_beta   90.00
_cell.angle_gamma   90.00
#
_symmetry.space_group_name_H-M   'P 1'
#
loop_
_entity.id
_entity.type
_entity.pdbx_description
1 polymer ?
#
loop_
_entity_poly.entity_id
_entity_poly.type
_entity_poly.pdbx_seq_one_letter_code
_entity_poly.pdbx_strand_id
1 'polypeptide(L)'
;RSYIISKRQTIVRLDAVYPEFKKHFDSLVSEQQTQEEIDTFYTGIVESLGFYKLLKLSSTDTFEGVYKSISDTIFKMRYLQIDLYIPFAMNVLRYHKEGGISDEELVEVFKLIETYFSRRIVAGIATTSVDRYLASLHKEIRTFQKADTEARYVDVLSYIMLNRVGQTRMPDDTEYENAIRNREAYYQRNSFLIYVLTAAERKTKDAVHTLKQISSGLRLSVEHVMPQSLTSREWQEMLGDEYERIHKDYLHTLANLTLTGYNSEYSNRSFLDKMHLKVKDKKTGDVQQVGFADSTLPINAWIARRETWDEQTLKERQNWWVERLSETWPLPTTSYEPVEKDTSINLLEAEDLKGREIRSIEVFGEKSSVSTWAEALDVVVESIYNRNPGFIESIDQDDWLPKYIKKDQTAFNISAEILDTGYYVDTGNNTNTKLRIIKALGRLFNIPLEDIKAELTVEANTDVEAAE
;
A
#
# COMPACT_ATOMS: atom_id res chain seq x y z
N ARG A 1 14.20 3.14 -17.26
CA ARG A 1 13.07 3.65 -16.45
C ARG A 1 13.04 3.04 -15.05
N SER A 2 12.86 1.71 -14.88
CA SER A 2 12.79 1.08 -13.55
C SER A 2 14.02 1.35 -12.67
N TYR A 3 15.23 1.36 -13.24
CA TYR A 3 16.45 1.77 -12.54
C TYR A 3 16.35 3.18 -11.92
N ILE A 4 15.90 4.18 -12.69
CA ILE A 4 15.78 5.55 -12.18
C ILE A 4 14.65 5.64 -11.15
N ILE A 5 13.54 4.93 -11.33
CA ILE A 5 12.48 4.88 -10.32
C ILE A 5 13.00 4.24 -9.03
N SER A 6 13.78 3.15 -9.11
CA SER A 6 14.31 2.49 -7.91
C SER A 6 15.32 3.38 -7.19
N LYS A 7 16.18 4.11 -7.92
CA LYS A 7 17.14 5.06 -7.33
C LYS A 7 16.48 6.29 -6.70
N ARG A 8 15.50 6.89 -7.38
CA ARG A 8 14.82 8.10 -6.88
C ARG A 8 13.66 7.80 -5.93
N GLN A 9 13.17 6.57 -5.92
CA GLN A 9 12.00 6.12 -5.17
C GLN A 9 10.76 6.99 -5.42
N THR A 10 10.58 7.39 -6.68
CA THR A 10 9.45 8.18 -7.17
C THR A 10 9.17 7.84 -8.63
N ILE A 11 7.92 8.02 -9.06
CA ILE A 11 7.50 7.70 -10.41
C ILE A 11 8.17 8.65 -11.41
N VAL A 12 8.71 8.09 -12.49
CA VAL A 12 9.30 8.85 -13.60
C VAL A 12 8.50 8.56 -14.86
N ARG A 13 8.02 9.61 -15.53
CA ARG A 13 7.34 9.48 -16.83
C ARG A 13 8.34 9.12 -17.92
N LEU A 14 7.87 8.55 -19.04
CA LEU A 14 8.74 8.02 -20.08
C LEU A 14 9.61 9.11 -20.73
N ASP A 15 9.03 10.28 -21.00
CA ASP A 15 9.68 11.49 -21.51
C ASP A 15 10.75 12.04 -20.56
N ALA A 16 10.57 11.86 -19.26
CA ALA A 16 11.49 12.34 -18.23
C ALA A 16 12.65 11.38 -17.93
N VAL A 17 12.70 10.19 -18.53
CA VAL A 17 13.73 9.17 -18.20
C VAL A 17 15.14 9.68 -18.44
N TYR A 18 15.42 10.26 -19.61
CA TYR A 18 16.75 10.76 -19.93
C TYR A 18 17.16 11.97 -19.08
N PRO A 19 16.32 13.03 -18.93
CA PRO A 19 16.63 14.14 -18.03
C PRO A 19 16.92 13.70 -16.59
N GLU A 20 16.11 12.79 -16.03
CA GLU A 20 16.31 12.32 -14.67
C GLU A 20 17.50 11.37 -14.53
N PHE A 21 17.83 10.61 -15.57
CA PHE A 21 19.07 9.84 -15.63
C PHE A 21 20.29 10.76 -15.62
N LYS A 22 20.30 11.80 -16.46
CA LYS A 22 21.39 12.77 -16.52
C LYS A 22 21.60 13.44 -15.16
N LYS A 23 20.54 13.95 -14.53
CA LYS A 23 20.62 14.52 -13.17
C LYS A 23 21.21 13.54 -12.15
N HIS A 24 20.85 12.26 -12.23
CA HIS A 24 21.39 11.24 -11.33
C HIS A 24 22.88 10.96 -11.59
N PHE A 25 23.29 10.92 -12.86
CA PHE A 25 24.70 10.79 -13.24
C PHE A 25 25.51 11.98 -12.73
N ASP A 26 25.06 13.20 -13.04
CA ASP A 26 25.74 14.45 -12.65
C ASP A 26 25.81 14.62 -11.11
N SER A 27 24.93 13.95 -10.35
CA SER A 27 24.96 13.95 -8.88
C SER A 27 25.99 12.99 -8.26
N LEU A 28 26.47 12.01 -9.02
CA LEU A 28 27.38 10.95 -8.54
C LEU A 28 28.74 10.97 -9.22
N VAL A 29 28.84 11.61 -10.39
CA VAL A 29 30.06 11.69 -11.18
C VAL A 29 30.38 13.17 -11.35
N SER A 30 31.50 13.60 -10.78
CA SER A 30 31.98 14.97 -10.91
C SER A 30 32.30 15.33 -12.35
N GLU A 31 32.50 16.64 -12.63
CA GLU A 31 32.93 17.10 -13.95
C GLU A 31 34.26 16.48 -14.41
N GLN A 32 35.08 16.02 -13.46
CA GLN A 32 36.37 15.38 -13.73
C GLN A 32 36.21 13.95 -14.25
N GLN A 33 35.05 13.32 -14.02
CA GLN A 33 34.68 11.98 -14.47
C GLN A 33 35.80 10.97 -14.28
N THR A 34 36.29 10.86 -13.04
CA THR A 34 37.33 9.90 -12.72
C THR A 34 36.85 8.48 -13.02
N GLN A 35 37.78 7.59 -13.34
CA GLN A 35 37.45 6.21 -13.66
C GLN A 35 36.70 5.51 -12.51
N GLU A 36 37.06 5.82 -11.27
CA GLU A 36 36.44 5.25 -10.07
C GLU A 36 34.97 5.67 -9.90
N GLU A 37 34.64 6.95 -10.11
CA GLU A 37 33.25 7.44 -10.08
C GLU A 37 32.40 6.79 -11.17
N ILE A 38 32.96 6.71 -12.38
CA ILE A 38 32.32 6.06 -13.53
C ILE A 38 32.05 4.58 -13.23
N ASP A 39 33.06 3.85 -12.76
CA ASP A 39 32.97 2.42 -12.47
C ASP A 39 31.96 2.15 -11.35
N THR A 40 31.93 3.00 -10.31
CA THR A 40 30.94 2.93 -9.22
C THR A 40 29.52 3.13 -9.75
N PHE A 41 29.30 4.16 -10.57
CA PHE A 41 27.99 4.44 -11.17
C PHE A 41 27.50 3.27 -12.04
N TYR A 42 28.34 2.77 -12.94
CA TYR A 42 27.97 1.67 -13.83
C TYR A 42 27.81 0.34 -13.11
N THR A 43 28.58 0.08 -12.04
CA THR A 43 28.38 -1.10 -11.18
C THR A 43 26.96 -1.10 -10.60
N GLY A 44 26.47 0.05 -10.14
CA GLY A 44 25.09 0.20 -9.65
C GLY A 44 24.04 -0.07 -10.73
N ILE A 45 24.31 0.28 -12.00
CA ILE A 45 23.45 -0.04 -13.14
C ILE A 45 23.45 -1.54 -13.42
N VAL A 46 24.62 -2.16 -13.51
CA VAL A 46 24.78 -3.59 -13.82
C VAL A 46 24.05 -4.44 -12.77
N GLU A 47 24.18 -4.09 -11.50
CA GLU A 47 23.47 -4.76 -10.43
C GLU A 47 21.94 -4.60 -10.54
N SER A 48 21.47 -3.38 -10.80
CA SER A 48 20.04 -3.11 -11.01
C SER A 48 19.49 -3.87 -12.21
N LEU A 49 20.29 -4.02 -13.27
CA LEU A 49 19.95 -4.85 -14.42
C LEU A 49 19.86 -6.34 -14.04
N GLY A 50 20.73 -6.82 -13.15
CA GLY A 50 20.66 -8.17 -12.57
C GLY A 50 19.32 -8.42 -11.88
N PHE A 51 18.90 -7.52 -10.99
CA PHE A 51 17.60 -7.62 -10.33
C PHE A 51 16.43 -7.50 -11.31
N TYR A 52 16.50 -6.60 -12.29
CA TYR A 52 15.47 -6.50 -13.31
C TYR A 52 15.34 -7.78 -14.15
N LYS A 53 16.47 -8.39 -14.53
CA LYS A 53 16.50 -9.69 -15.21
C LYS A 53 15.85 -10.77 -14.35
N LEU A 54 16.22 -10.86 -13.07
CA LEU A 54 15.60 -11.77 -12.12
C LEU A 54 14.08 -11.57 -12.03
N LEU A 55 13.61 -10.32 -11.97
CA LEU A 55 12.18 -10.04 -11.80
C LEU A 55 11.35 -10.21 -13.08
N LYS A 56 11.92 -9.97 -14.26
CA LYS A 56 11.13 -9.87 -15.51
C LYS A 56 11.52 -10.82 -16.63
N LEU A 57 12.79 -11.22 -16.74
CA LEU A 57 13.34 -11.84 -17.96
C LEU A 57 13.82 -13.29 -17.76
N SER A 58 14.54 -13.57 -16.67
CA SER A 58 15.13 -14.89 -16.42
C SER A 58 14.06 -15.93 -16.14
N SER A 59 14.20 -17.16 -16.65
CA SER A 59 13.28 -18.24 -16.31
C SER A 59 13.29 -18.50 -14.80
N THR A 60 12.11 -18.57 -14.18
CA THR A 60 11.98 -18.84 -12.74
C THR A 60 12.45 -20.24 -12.35
N ASP A 61 12.57 -21.15 -13.33
CA ASP A 61 13.05 -22.51 -13.08
C ASP A 61 14.56 -22.57 -12.88
N THR A 62 15.30 -21.55 -13.31
CA THR A 62 16.76 -21.44 -13.11
C THR A 62 17.14 -20.71 -11.83
N PHE A 63 16.16 -20.38 -10.96
CA PHE A 63 16.46 -19.68 -9.71
C PHE A 63 17.02 -20.65 -8.67
N GLU A 64 18.03 -20.19 -7.94
CA GLU A 64 18.75 -20.95 -6.92
C GLU A 64 18.81 -20.16 -5.61
N GLY A 65 19.17 -20.84 -4.52
CA GLY A 65 19.30 -20.24 -3.19
C GLY A 65 18.02 -19.54 -2.73
N VAL A 66 18.17 -18.37 -2.08
CA VAL A 66 17.05 -17.57 -1.57
C VAL A 66 16.03 -17.20 -2.66
N TYR A 67 16.50 -16.98 -3.91
CA TYR A 67 15.61 -16.57 -4.99
C TYR A 67 14.64 -17.67 -5.43
N LYS A 68 14.95 -18.94 -5.14
CA LYS A 68 14.03 -20.04 -5.37
C LYS A 68 12.75 -19.89 -4.53
N SER A 69 12.87 -19.36 -3.32
CA SER A 69 11.74 -19.19 -2.40
C SER A 69 10.75 -18.11 -2.85
N ILE A 70 11.20 -17.15 -3.66
CA ILE A 70 10.36 -16.08 -4.25
C ILE A 70 10.00 -16.33 -5.72
N SER A 71 10.45 -17.44 -6.32
CA SER A 71 10.27 -17.71 -7.75
C SER A 71 8.81 -17.83 -8.15
N ASP A 72 7.99 -18.41 -7.27
CA ASP A 72 6.57 -18.63 -7.53
C ASP A 72 5.79 -17.32 -7.57
N THR A 73 6.06 -16.41 -6.63
CA THR A 73 5.47 -15.06 -6.64
C THR A 73 5.89 -14.30 -7.90
N ILE A 74 7.17 -14.33 -8.27
CA ILE A 74 7.67 -13.70 -9.50
C ILE A 74 6.97 -14.28 -10.73
N PHE A 75 6.82 -15.62 -10.81
CA PHE A 75 6.10 -16.28 -11.87
C PHE A 75 4.65 -15.79 -11.96
N LYS A 76 3.92 -15.76 -10.83
CA LYS A 76 2.53 -15.27 -10.78
C LYS A 76 2.42 -13.82 -11.24
N MET A 77 3.29 -12.93 -10.75
CA MET A 77 3.27 -11.52 -11.16
C MET A 77 3.49 -11.37 -12.68
N ARG A 78 4.40 -12.18 -13.27
CA ARG A 78 4.62 -12.17 -14.72
C ARG A 78 3.43 -12.73 -15.50
N TYR A 79 2.84 -13.84 -15.03
CA TYR A 79 1.62 -14.42 -15.62
C TYR A 79 0.48 -13.40 -15.65
N LEU A 80 0.32 -12.64 -14.55
CA LEU A 80 -0.66 -11.58 -14.40
C LEU A 80 -0.27 -10.27 -15.12
N GLN A 81 0.97 -10.17 -15.61
CA GLN A 81 1.56 -8.97 -16.20
C GLN A 81 1.56 -7.75 -15.26
N ILE A 82 1.85 -7.98 -13.98
CA ILE A 82 1.96 -6.95 -12.95
C ILE A 82 3.42 -6.52 -12.84
N ASP A 83 3.78 -5.41 -13.49
CA ASP A 83 5.15 -4.88 -13.49
C ASP A 83 5.37 -3.74 -12.50
N LEU A 84 4.29 -3.25 -11.89
CA LEU A 84 4.26 -2.05 -11.06
C LEU A 84 5.16 -2.17 -9.81
N TYR A 85 5.33 -3.39 -9.31
CA TYR A 85 6.13 -3.68 -8.12
C TYR A 85 7.64 -3.78 -8.40
N ILE A 86 8.06 -3.84 -9.66
CA ILE A 86 9.46 -4.11 -10.01
C ILE A 86 10.43 -3.09 -9.38
N PRO A 87 10.19 -1.76 -9.43
CA PRO A 87 11.10 -0.81 -8.80
C PRO A 87 11.21 -0.99 -7.28
N PHE A 88 10.09 -1.29 -6.60
CA PHE A 88 10.06 -1.62 -5.18
C PHE A 88 10.87 -2.89 -4.89
N ALA A 89 10.60 -3.97 -5.61
CA ALA A 89 11.31 -5.23 -5.47
C ALA A 89 12.82 -5.11 -5.75
N MET A 90 13.23 -4.26 -6.70
CA MET A 90 14.65 -3.97 -6.95
C MET A 90 15.32 -3.33 -5.74
N ASN A 91 14.62 -2.45 -5.00
CA ASN A 91 15.15 -1.86 -3.77
C ASN A 91 15.17 -2.87 -2.62
N VAL A 92 14.13 -3.71 -2.49
CA VAL A 92 14.11 -4.79 -1.50
C VAL A 92 15.25 -5.79 -1.72
N LEU A 93 15.47 -6.24 -2.96
CA LEU A 93 16.55 -7.17 -3.31
C LEU A 93 17.94 -6.57 -3.06
N ARG A 94 18.10 -5.28 -3.34
CA ARG A 94 19.32 -4.53 -3.00
C ARG A 94 19.54 -4.49 -1.49
N TYR A 95 18.51 -4.13 -0.73
CA TYR A 95 18.58 -4.04 0.72
C TYR A 95 18.85 -5.40 1.38
N HIS A 96 18.26 -6.47 0.85
CA HIS A 96 18.58 -7.86 1.23
C HIS A 96 20.06 -8.20 0.96
N LYS A 97 20.56 -7.90 -0.23
CA LYS A 97 21.98 -8.13 -0.59
C LYS A 97 22.94 -7.35 0.32
N GLU A 98 22.54 -6.17 0.77
CA GLU A 98 23.28 -5.32 1.72
C GLU A 98 23.15 -5.80 3.18
N GLY A 99 22.42 -6.88 3.45
CA GLY A 99 22.22 -7.44 4.80
C GLY A 99 21.14 -6.74 5.62
N GLY A 100 20.32 -5.90 5.00
CA GLY A 100 19.28 -5.11 5.67
C GLY A 100 18.00 -5.87 6.02
N ILE A 101 17.75 -7.01 5.38
CA ILE A 101 16.67 -7.95 5.71
C ILE A 101 17.16 -9.38 5.56
N SER A 102 16.57 -10.32 6.29
CA SER A 102 16.91 -11.75 6.18
C SER A 102 16.30 -12.42 4.95
N ASP A 103 16.72 -13.66 4.67
CA ASP A 103 16.12 -14.51 3.63
C ASP A 103 14.62 -14.76 3.90
N GLU A 104 14.25 -14.94 5.17
CA GLU A 104 12.87 -15.13 5.61
C GLU A 104 12.03 -13.86 5.37
N GLU A 105 12.55 -12.69 5.78
CA GLU A 105 11.88 -11.41 5.54
C GLU A 105 11.71 -11.12 4.04
N LEU A 106 12.70 -11.47 3.22
CA LEU A 106 12.58 -11.32 1.77
C LEU A 106 11.40 -12.13 1.22
N VAL A 107 11.23 -13.38 1.68
CA VAL A 107 10.09 -14.23 1.29
C VAL A 107 8.77 -13.63 1.76
N GLU A 108 8.72 -13.14 3.00
CA GLU A 108 7.54 -12.50 3.57
C GLU A 108 7.14 -11.23 2.79
N VAL A 109 8.10 -10.38 2.39
CA VAL A 109 7.83 -9.19 1.55
C VAL A 109 7.17 -9.60 0.23
N PHE A 110 7.69 -10.62 -0.46
CA PHE A 110 7.10 -11.08 -1.73
C PHE A 110 5.71 -11.68 -1.52
N LYS A 111 5.49 -12.42 -0.43
CA LYS A 111 4.15 -12.92 -0.06
C LYS A 111 3.16 -11.78 0.19
N LEU A 112 3.57 -10.73 0.91
CA LEU A 112 2.71 -9.55 1.14
C LEU A 112 2.35 -8.83 -0.16
N ILE A 113 3.30 -8.69 -1.08
CA ILE A 113 3.05 -8.13 -2.41
C ILE A 113 2.07 -9.02 -3.19
N GLU A 114 2.22 -10.34 -3.14
CA GLU A 114 1.27 -11.27 -3.73
C GLU A 114 -0.14 -11.08 -3.16
N THR A 115 -0.28 -11.15 -1.83
CA THR A 115 -1.56 -10.94 -1.14
C THR A 115 -2.19 -9.61 -1.51
N TYR A 116 -1.41 -8.52 -1.56
CA TYR A 116 -1.89 -7.19 -1.96
C TYR A 116 -2.54 -7.19 -3.34
N PHE A 117 -1.86 -7.74 -4.34
CA PHE A 117 -2.41 -7.77 -5.70
C PHE A 117 -3.57 -8.77 -5.83
N SER A 118 -3.47 -9.94 -5.19
CA SER A 118 -4.50 -10.97 -5.26
C SER A 118 -5.81 -10.52 -4.63
N ARG A 119 -5.76 -9.89 -3.44
CA ARG A 119 -6.97 -9.35 -2.80
C ARG A 119 -7.64 -8.29 -3.67
N ARG A 120 -6.84 -7.41 -4.28
CA ARG A 120 -7.35 -6.40 -5.22
C ARG A 120 -7.94 -6.99 -6.50
N ILE A 121 -7.36 -8.06 -7.05
CA ILE A 121 -7.87 -8.77 -8.22
C ILE A 121 -9.28 -9.33 -7.93
N VAL A 122 -9.44 -10.03 -6.81
CA VAL A 122 -10.72 -10.61 -6.38
C VAL A 122 -11.74 -9.51 -6.08
N ALA A 123 -11.35 -8.44 -5.40
CA ALA A 123 -12.21 -7.29 -5.11
C ALA A 123 -12.52 -6.42 -6.35
N GLY A 124 -11.73 -6.52 -7.42
CA GLY A 124 -11.91 -5.73 -8.63
C GLY A 124 -11.40 -4.31 -8.57
N ILE A 125 -10.45 -4.04 -7.67
CA ILE A 125 -9.89 -2.71 -7.49
C ILE A 125 -8.81 -2.46 -8.53
N ALA A 126 -9.02 -1.44 -9.38
CA ALA A 126 -8.08 -1.03 -10.42
C ALA A 126 -6.73 -0.58 -9.84
N THR A 127 -5.64 -0.66 -10.61
CA THR A 127 -4.27 -0.32 -10.14
C THR A 127 -3.93 1.18 -10.18
N THR A 128 -4.95 2.05 -10.17
CA THR A 128 -4.78 3.51 -10.22
C THR A 128 -3.89 4.01 -9.08
N SER A 129 -2.83 4.75 -9.41
CA SER A 129 -1.83 5.30 -8.46
C SER A 129 -1.01 4.26 -7.67
N VAL A 130 -1.15 2.96 -7.95
CA VAL A 130 -0.36 1.90 -7.30
C VAL A 130 1.11 2.00 -7.69
N ASP A 131 1.41 2.43 -8.92
CA ASP A 131 2.79 2.68 -9.38
C ASP A 131 3.52 3.72 -8.54
N ARG A 132 2.86 4.86 -8.24
CA ARG A 132 3.42 5.92 -7.40
C ARG A 132 3.63 5.43 -5.97
N TYR A 133 2.64 4.73 -5.43
CA TYR A 133 2.71 4.15 -4.08
C TYR A 133 3.89 3.16 -3.95
N LEU A 134 3.98 2.17 -4.84
CA LEU A 134 5.04 1.18 -4.78
C LEU A 134 6.42 1.79 -5.03
N ALA A 135 6.52 2.81 -5.89
CA ALA A 135 7.78 3.50 -6.14
C ALA A 135 8.38 4.15 -4.87
N SER A 136 7.55 4.68 -3.96
CA SER A 136 7.99 5.32 -2.72
C SER A 136 8.01 4.38 -1.49
N LEU A 137 7.39 3.21 -1.60
CA LEU A 137 7.13 2.32 -0.45
C LEU A 137 8.40 1.92 0.32
N HIS A 138 9.51 1.62 -0.38
CA HIS A 138 10.75 1.28 0.30
C HIS A 138 11.30 2.44 1.13
N LYS A 139 11.32 3.67 0.58
CA LYS A 139 11.74 4.89 1.29
C LYS A 139 10.90 5.12 2.55
N GLU A 140 9.60 4.90 2.45
CA GLU A 140 8.68 5.07 3.57
C GLU A 140 8.95 4.05 4.67
N ILE A 141 9.12 2.77 4.33
CA ILE A 141 9.50 1.72 5.31
C ILE A 141 10.80 2.10 6.02
N ARG A 142 11.81 2.54 5.26
CA ARG A 142 13.09 2.98 5.83
C ARG A 142 12.93 4.22 6.73
N THR A 143 11.95 5.07 6.48
CA THR A 143 11.68 6.25 7.34
C THR A 143 11.16 5.81 8.71
N PHE A 144 10.24 4.84 8.75
CA PHE A 144 9.78 4.23 10.00
C PHE A 144 10.91 3.48 10.73
N GLN A 145 11.72 2.69 10.02
CA GLN A 145 12.86 1.98 10.63
C GLN A 145 13.98 2.92 11.11
N LYS A 146 14.11 4.12 10.55
CA LYS A 146 15.02 5.14 11.10
C LYS A 146 14.52 5.71 12.42
N ALA A 147 13.20 5.79 12.61
CA ALA A 147 12.58 6.27 13.85
C ALA A 147 12.52 5.15 14.92
N ASP A 148 12.44 3.90 14.49
CA ASP A 148 12.48 2.71 15.33
C ASP A 148 13.43 1.67 14.70
N THR A 149 14.68 1.65 15.17
CA THR A 149 15.75 0.82 14.60
C THR A 149 15.54 -0.68 14.79
N GLU A 150 14.70 -1.07 15.76
CA GLU A 150 14.37 -2.46 16.05
C GLU A 150 13.16 -2.94 15.23
N ALA A 151 12.47 -2.02 14.54
CA ALA A 151 11.32 -2.37 13.72
C ALA A 151 11.71 -3.27 12.55
N ARG A 152 11.12 -4.47 12.49
CA ARG A 152 11.28 -5.39 11.37
C ARG A 152 10.68 -4.81 10.10
N TYR A 153 11.33 -5.08 8.96
CA TYR A 153 10.93 -4.50 7.68
C TYR A 153 9.51 -4.95 7.27
N VAL A 154 9.19 -6.22 7.52
CA VAL A 154 7.89 -6.83 7.19
C VAL A 154 6.76 -6.28 8.04
N ASP A 155 7.03 -5.99 9.31
CA ASP A 155 6.04 -5.44 10.23
C ASP A 155 5.63 -4.01 9.83
N VAL A 156 6.62 -3.17 9.54
CA VAL A 156 6.40 -1.82 9.00
C VAL A 156 5.68 -1.87 7.66
N LEU A 157 6.07 -2.77 6.76
CA LEU A 157 5.41 -2.96 5.47
C LEU A 157 3.93 -3.33 5.66
N SER A 158 3.63 -4.26 6.58
CA SER A 158 2.27 -4.68 6.91
C SER A 158 1.47 -3.51 7.47
N TYR A 159 2.03 -2.75 8.40
CA TYR A 159 1.41 -1.55 8.96
C TYR A 159 1.05 -0.53 7.86
N ILE A 160 2.00 -0.21 6.97
CA ILE A 160 1.78 0.74 5.87
C ILE A 160 0.65 0.24 4.97
N MET A 161 0.66 -1.04 4.60
CA MET A 161 -0.35 -1.64 3.71
C MET A 161 -1.75 -1.63 4.33
N LEU A 162 -1.87 -1.95 5.62
CA LEU A 162 -3.14 -1.97 6.37
C LEU A 162 -3.73 -0.57 6.55
N ASN A 163 -2.88 0.44 6.73
CA ASN A 163 -3.31 1.83 6.92
C ASN A 163 -3.50 2.60 5.61
N ARG A 164 -3.39 1.95 4.45
CA ARG A 164 -3.70 2.60 3.17
C ARG A 164 -5.19 2.76 2.96
N VAL A 165 -5.57 3.96 2.51
CA VAL A 165 -6.95 4.32 2.18
C VAL A 165 -7.12 4.61 0.68
N GLY A 166 -8.37 4.71 0.22
CA GLY A 166 -8.68 5.10 -1.15
C GLY A 166 -8.22 4.07 -2.19
N GLN A 167 -7.69 4.55 -3.33
CA GLN A 167 -7.37 3.69 -4.48
C GLN A 167 -6.14 2.79 -4.28
N THR A 168 -5.27 3.06 -3.31
CA THR A 168 -4.07 2.26 -3.04
C THR A 168 -4.27 1.25 -1.90
N ARG A 169 -5.44 1.21 -1.27
CA ARG A 169 -5.77 0.32 -0.15
C ARG A 169 -5.68 -1.17 -0.49
N MET A 170 -5.46 -1.99 0.53
CA MET A 170 -5.73 -3.42 0.48
C MET A 170 -7.18 -3.66 0.95
N PRO A 171 -7.98 -4.53 0.28
CA PRO A 171 -9.28 -4.92 0.80
C PRO A 171 -9.16 -5.62 2.16
N ASP A 172 -9.93 -5.14 3.14
CA ASP A 172 -10.11 -5.85 4.42
C ASP A 172 -10.88 -7.16 4.23
N ASP A 173 -11.03 -7.96 5.29
CA ASP A 173 -11.72 -9.26 5.19
C ASP A 173 -13.20 -9.13 4.83
N THR A 174 -13.88 -8.06 5.26
CA THR A 174 -15.30 -7.86 4.95
C THR A 174 -15.50 -7.52 3.46
N GLU A 175 -14.71 -6.58 2.92
CA GLU A 175 -14.72 -6.23 1.50
C GLU A 175 -14.33 -7.44 0.65
N TYR A 176 -13.34 -8.20 1.09
CA TYR A 176 -12.83 -9.37 0.39
C TYR A 176 -13.84 -10.52 0.34
N GLU A 177 -14.46 -10.88 1.46
CA GLU A 177 -15.50 -11.90 1.52
C GLU A 177 -16.72 -11.52 0.68
N ASN A 178 -17.16 -10.27 0.77
CA ASN A 178 -18.28 -9.78 -0.03
C ASN A 178 -18.00 -9.88 -1.54
N ALA A 179 -16.77 -9.53 -1.96
CA ALA A 179 -16.36 -9.66 -3.34
C ALA A 179 -16.33 -11.12 -3.82
N ILE A 180 -15.83 -12.05 -3.00
CA ILE A 180 -15.81 -13.49 -3.32
C ILE A 180 -17.23 -14.02 -3.55
N ARG A 181 -18.18 -13.61 -2.72
CA ARG A 181 -19.56 -14.10 -2.75
C ARG A 181 -20.34 -13.53 -3.93
N ASN A 182 -20.26 -12.22 -4.13
CA ASN A 182 -21.29 -11.50 -4.89
C ASN A 182 -20.79 -10.91 -6.21
N ARG A 183 -19.48 -10.82 -6.43
CA ARG A 183 -18.95 -10.19 -7.63
C ARG A 183 -19.07 -11.10 -8.84
N GLU A 184 -19.44 -10.51 -9.98
CA GLU A 184 -19.41 -11.16 -11.29
C GLU A 184 -17.97 -11.32 -11.80
N ALA A 185 -17.26 -12.28 -11.21
CA ALA A 185 -15.87 -12.61 -11.50
C ALA A 185 -15.63 -13.00 -12.97
N TYR A 186 -16.65 -13.46 -13.70
CA TYR A 186 -16.51 -13.84 -15.12
C TYR A 186 -16.00 -12.71 -16.02
N TYR A 187 -16.40 -11.46 -15.75
CA TYR A 187 -16.06 -10.31 -16.60
C TYR A 187 -14.65 -9.75 -16.38
N GLN A 188 -13.92 -10.26 -15.39
CA GLN A 188 -12.54 -9.84 -15.19
C GLN A 188 -11.63 -10.37 -16.32
N ARG A 189 -10.43 -9.82 -16.43
CA ARG A 189 -9.41 -10.32 -17.37
C ARG A 189 -9.24 -11.83 -17.20
N ASN A 190 -9.29 -12.59 -18.30
CA ASN A 190 -9.25 -14.06 -18.26
C ASN A 190 -8.05 -14.63 -17.46
N SER A 191 -6.86 -14.03 -17.57
CA SER A 191 -5.69 -14.46 -16.78
C SER A 191 -5.88 -14.26 -15.27
N PHE A 192 -6.62 -13.24 -14.85
CA PHE A 192 -6.93 -13.00 -13.43
C PHE A 192 -7.95 -14.03 -12.94
N LEU A 193 -8.97 -14.32 -13.74
CA LEU A 193 -9.96 -15.34 -13.39
C LEU A 193 -9.31 -16.72 -13.28
N ILE A 194 -8.51 -17.13 -14.25
CA ILE A 194 -7.77 -18.40 -14.19
C ILE A 194 -6.86 -18.45 -12.96
N TYR A 195 -6.13 -17.37 -12.67
CA TYR A 195 -5.30 -17.27 -11.47
C TYR A 195 -6.11 -17.52 -10.18
N VAL A 196 -7.24 -16.82 -10.02
CA VAL A 196 -8.13 -17.00 -8.86
C VAL A 196 -8.69 -18.42 -8.80
N LEU A 197 -9.11 -19.00 -9.94
CA LEU A 197 -9.63 -20.36 -9.99
C LEU A 197 -8.57 -21.40 -9.59
N THR A 198 -7.32 -21.24 -10.04
CA THR A 198 -6.22 -22.13 -9.65
C THR A 198 -5.79 -21.93 -8.19
N ALA A 199 -6.01 -20.74 -7.61
CA ALA A 199 -5.66 -20.46 -6.22
C ALA A 199 -6.54 -21.21 -5.21
N ALA A 200 -7.70 -21.74 -5.63
CA ALA A 200 -8.57 -22.57 -4.79
C ALA A 200 -7.93 -23.92 -4.38
N GLU A 201 -6.85 -24.30 -5.04
CA GLU A 201 -6.11 -25.53 -4.80
C GLU A 201 -5.36 -25.45 -3.47
N ARG A 202 -5.65 -26.37 -2.54
CA ARG A 202 -5.11 -26.37 -1.15
C ARG A 202 -3.58 -26.33 -1.04
N LYS A 203 -2.87 -26.74 -2.09
CA LYS A 203 -1.41 -26.70 -2.11
C LYS A 203 -0.97 -25.65 -3.12
N THR A 204 -0.32 -24.60 -2.64
CA THR A 204 0.20 -23.50 -3.48
C THR A 204 1.10 -23.99 -4.62
N LYS A 205 1.82 -25.10 -4.41
CA LYS A 205 2.64 -25.74 -5.45
C LYS A 205 1.82 -26.29 -6.60
N ASP A 206 0.63 -26.85 -6.32
CA ASP A 206 -0.26 -27.40 -7.34
C ASP A 206 -0.85 -26.24 -8.16
N ALA A 207 -1.27 -25.16 -7.51
CA ALA A 207 -1.78 -23.96 -8.18
C ALA A 207 -0.75 -23.36 -9.17
N VAL A 208 0.50 -23.20 -8.72
CA VAL A 208 1.59 -22.69 -9.59
C VAL A 208 1.90 -23.68 -10.71
N HIS A 209 1.87 -24.98 -10.43
CA HIS A 209 2.07 -26.01 -11.44
C HIS A 209 1.02 -25.94 -12.54
N THR A 210 -0.27 -25.85 -12.18
CA THR A 210 -1.37 -25.69 -13.13
C THR A 210 -1.19 -24.43 -13.99
N LEU A 211 -0.84 -23.29 -13.39
CA LEU A 211 -0.57 -22.05 -14.14
C LEU A 211 0.63 -22.17 -15.10
N LYS A 212 1.69 -22.86 -14.69
CA LYS A 212 2.84 -23.16 -15.57
C LYS A 212 2.42 -24.03 -16.74
N GLN A 213 1.66 -25.10 -16.50
CA GLN A 213 1.13 -25.94 -17.58
C GLN A 213 0.28 -25.15 -18.57
N ILE A 214 -0.63 -24.29 -18.08
CA ILE A 214 -1.45 -23.40 -18.93
C ILE A 214 -0.55 -22.49 -19.77
N SER A 215 0.48 -21.89 -19.14
CA SER A 215 1.45 -21.02 -19.84
C SER A 215 2.28 -21.77 -20.88
N SER A 216 2.51 -23.08 -20.68
CA SER A 216 3.22 -23.96 -21.61
C SER A 216 2.32 -24.62 -22.66
N GLY A 217 1.02 -24.29 -22.70
CA GLY A 217 0.10 -24.70 -23.76
C GLY A 217 -1.02 -25.64 -23.33
N LEU A 218 -1.16 -25.99 -22.04
CA LEU A 218 -2.35 -26.68 -21.54
C LEU A 218 -3.58 -25.80 -21.78
N ARG A 219 -4.53 -26.31 -22.57
CA ARG A 219 -5.74 -25.58 -22.93
C ARG A 219 -6.81 -25.81 -21.88
N LEU A 220 -6.84 -24.94 -20.87
CA LEU A 220 -7.96 -24.82 -19.95
C LEU A 220 -8.76 -23.55 -20.26
N SER A 221 -10.06 -23.64 -20.04
CA SER A 221 -11.01 -22.56 -20.22
C SER A 221 -11.97 -22.51 -19.04
N VAL A 222 -12.57 -21.35 -18.84
CA VAL A 222 -13.52 -21.13 -17.76
C VAL A 222 -14.88 -21.69 -18.16
N GLU A 223 -15.42 -22.59 -17.35
CA GLU A 223 -16.72 -23.22 -17.52
C GLU A 223 -17.73 -22.68 -16.52
N HIS A 224 -18.96 -22.49 -17.00
CA HIS A 224 -20.14 -22.26 -16.17
C HIS A 224 -20.81 -23.60 -15.84
N VAL A 225 -20.84 -23.99 -14.56
CA VAL A 225 -21.49 -25.26 -14.17
C VAL A 225 -22.98 -25.21 -14.55
N MET A 226 -23.69 -24.21 -14.01
CA MET A 226 -24.99 -23.78 -14.51
C MET A 226 -24.79 -22.90 -15.75
N PRO A 227 -25.36 -23.28 -16.92
CA PRO A 227 -25.05 -22.65 -18.20
C PRO A 227 -25.63 -21.24 -18.34
N GLN A 228 -25.08 -20.45 -19.27
CA GLN A 228 -25.55 -19.10 -19.57
C GLN A 228 -26.97 -19.07 -20.13
N SER A 229 -27.41 -20.14 -20.81
CA SER A 229 -28.79 -20.26 -21.27
C SER A 229 -29.46 -21.47 -20.63
N LEU A 230 -30.58 -21.23 -19.95
CA LEU A 230 -31.41 -22.27 -19.32
C LEU A 230 -32.34 -22.93 -20.34
N THR A 231 -31.76 -23.48 -21.42
CA THR A 231 -32.55 -24.08 -22.51
C THR A 231 -33.16 -25.43 -22.14
N SER A 232 -32.65 -26.11 -21.10
CA SER A 232 -33.23 -27.36 -20.61
C SER A 232 -34.19 -27.11 -19.46
N ARG A 233 -35.34 -27.79 -19.51
CA ARG A 233 -36.32 -27.80 -18.39
C ARG A 233 -35.70 -28.37 -17.11
N GLU A 234 -34.75 -29.30 -17.24
CA GLU A 234 -34.02 -29.89 -16.11
C GLU A 234 -33.30 -28.85 -15.25
N TRP A 235 -32.73 -27.79 -15.85
CA TRP A 235 -32.10 -26.72 -15.07
C TRP A 235 -33.12 -25.86 -14.32
N GLN A 236 -34.26 -25.56 -14.94
CA GLN A 236 -35.33 -24.81 -14.29
C GLN A 236 -35.89 -25.60 -13.10
N GLU A 237 -36.12 -26.90 -13.28
CA GLU A 237 -36.57 -27.80 -12.21
C GLU A 237 -35.51 -27.95 -11.09
N MET A 238 -34.23 -28.02 -11.43
CA MET A 238 -33.13 -28.12 -10.46
C MET A 238 -32.99 -26.85 -9.60
N LEU A 239 -33.22 -25.67 -10.20
CA LEU A 239 -33.12 -24.39 -9.50
C LEU A 239 -34.42 -24.03 -8.73
N GLY A 240 -35.55 -24.64 -9.09
CA GLY A 240 -36.85 -24.44 -8.46
C GLY A 240 -37.58 -23.18 -8.94
N ASP A 241 -38.62 -22.76 -8.20
CA ASP A 241 -39.53 -21.69 -8.61
C ASP A 241 -38.85 -20.33 -8.83
N GLU A 242 -37.72 -20.08 -8.15
CA GLU A 242 -36.93 -18.85 -8.26
C GLU A 242 -35.77 -18.94 -9.29
N TYR A 243 -35.83 -19.88 -10.24
CA TYR A 243 -34.72 -20.14 -11.16
C TYR A 243 -34.17 -18.90 -11.87
N GLU A 244 -35.02 -17.93 -12.25
CA GLU A 244 -34.58 -16.70 -12.94
C GLU A 244 -33.74 -15.80 -12.03
N ARG A 245 -34.15 -15.65 -10.76
CA ARG A 245 -33.41 -14.88 -9.76
C ARG A 245 -32.07 -15.56 -9.49
N ILE A 246 -32.10 -16.86 -9.21
CA ILE A 246 -30.88 -17.63 -8.89
C ILE A 246 -29.91 -17.61 -10.07
N HIS A 247 -30.41 -17.79 -11.29
CA HIS A 247 -29.58 -17.69 -12.48
C HIS A 247 -28.90 -16.34 -12.59
N LYS A 248 -29.67 -15.25 -12.49
CA LYS A 248 -29.14 -13.89 -12.55
C LYS A 248 -28.10 -13.60 -11.47
N ASP A 249 -28.37 -13.99 -10.22
CA ASP A 249 -27.53 -13.64 -9.07
C ASP A 249 -26.20 -14.42 -9.06
N TYR A 250 -26.20 -15.66 -9.55
CA TYR A 250 -25.05 -16.57 -9.41
C TYR A 250 -24.29 -16.85 -10.70
N LEU A 251 -24.88 -16.63 -11.89
CA LEU A 251 -24.34 -17.08 -13.18
C LEU A 251 -22.86 -16.72 -13.37
N HIS A 252 -22.50 -15.45 -13.14
CA HIS A 252 -21.16 -14.93 -13.40
C HIS A 252 -20.27 -14.86 -12.15
N THR A 253 -20.70 -15.42 -11.02
CA THR A 253 -19.96 -15.42 -9.75
C THR A 253 -18.99 -16.60 -9.64
N LEU A 254 -17.99 -16.49 -8.77
CA LEU A 254 -17.04 -17.61 -8.51
C LEU A 254 -17.76 -18.92 -8.14
N ALA A 255 -18.91 -18.83 -7.46
CA ALA A 255 -19.68 -20.00 -7.06
C ALA A 255 -20.11 -20.89 -8.24
N ASN A 256 -20.30 -20.31 -9.43
CA ASN A 256 -20.72 -21.04 -10.62
C ASN A 256 -19.59 -21.30 -11.64
N LEU A 257 -18.37 -20.87 -11.34
CA LEU A 257 -17.25 -20.93 -12.28
C LEU A 257 -16.25 -22.03 -11.91
N THR A 258 -15.74 -22.71 -12.93
CA THR A 258 -14.64 -23.68 -12.80
C THR A 258 -13.74 -23.72 -14.03
N LEU A 259 -12.74 -24.60 -14.05
CA LEU A 259 -11.86 -24.84 -15.18
C LEU A 259 -12.17 -26.18 -15.85
N THR A 260 -12.08 -26.22 -17.18
CA THR A 260 -12.21 -27.44 -18.00
C THR A 260 -11.40 -27.35 -19.30
N GLY A 261 -11.00 -28.51 -19.82
CA GLY A 261 -10.42 -28.66 -21.16
C GLY A 261 -11.45 -28.96 -22.25
N TYR A 262 -12.73 -29.18 -21.89
CA TYR A 262 -13.78 -29.69 -22.79
C TYR A 262 -15.01 -28.76 -22.85
N ASN A 263 -14.82 -27.45 -22.70
CA ASN A 263 -15.89 -26.45 -22.55
C ASN A 263 -16.92 -26.49 -23.69
N SER A 264 -16.47 -26.71 -24.93
CA SER A 264 -17.35 -26.88 -26.09
C SER A 264 -18.29 -28.07 -25.98
N GLU A 265 -17.86 -29.14 -25.32
CA GLU A 265 -18.62 -30.38 -25.14
C GLU A 265 -19.60 -30.31 -23.97
N TYR A 266 -19.28 -29.51 -22.94
CA TYR A 266 -20.16 -29.23 -21.79
C TYR A 266 -21.40 -28.43 -22.23
N SER A 267 -21.22 -27.28 -22.90
CA SER A 267 -22.31 -26.46 -23.45
C SER A 267 -23.49 -26.23 -22.46
N ASN A 268 -24.73 -26.22 -22.95
CA ASN A 268 -25.96 -26.07 -22.16
C ASN A 268 -26.53 -27.42 -21.67
N ARG A 269 -25.68 -28.45 -21.53
CA ARG A 269 -26.10 -29.75 -20.98
C ARG A 269 -26.59 -29.60 -19.55
N SER A 270 -27.43 -30.53 -19.11
CA SER A 270 -27.88 -30.60 -17.72
C SER A 270 -26.74 -30.95 -16.77
N PHE A 271 -26.93 -30.67 -15.48
CA PHE A 271 -25.92 -30.94 -14.47
C PHE A 271 -25.45 -32.41 -14.48
N LEU A 272 -26.39 -33.36 -14.58
CA LEU A 272 -26.08 -34.81 -14.61
C LEU A 272 -25.28 -35.21 -15.86
N ASP A 273 -25.64 -34.66 -17.02
CA ASP A 273 -24.89 -34.85 -18.25
C ASP A 273 -23.47 -34.30 -18.16
N LYS A 274 -23.30 -33.11 -17.56
CA LYS A 274 -21.99 -32.50 -17.30
C LYS A 274 -21.18 -33.32 -16.29
N MET A 275 -21.84 -33.92 -15.30
CA MET A 275 -21.21 -34.79 -14.31
C MET A 275 -20.60 -36.06 -14.94
N HIS A 276 -21.30 -36.69 -15.88
CA HIS A 276 -20.91 -37.98 -16.46
C HIS A 276 -20.58 -37.92 -17.97
N LEU A 277 -20.12 -36.77 -18.44
CA LEU A 277 -19.85 -36.50 -19.84
C LEU A 277 -18.81 -37.48 -20.42
N LYS A 278 -19.14 -38.03 -21.59
CA LYS A 278 -18.24 -38.89 -22.38
C LYS A 278 -18.01 -38.26 -23.74
N VAL A 279 -16.74 -38.13 -24.12
CA VAL A 279 -16.33 -37.56 -25.41
C VAL A 279 -15.56 -38.61 -26.19
N LYS A 280 -15.95 -38.78 -27.46
CA LYS A 280 -15.27 -39.69 -28.38
C LYS A 280 -14.18 -38.92 -29.14
N ASP A 281 -12.95 -39.37 -29.05
CA ASP A 281 -11.85 -38.83 -29.84
C ASP A 281 -12.11 -39.13 -31.33
N LYS A 282 -12.16 -38.07 -32.15
CA LYS A 282 -12.49 -38.19 -33.58
C LYS A 282 -11.38 -38.88 -34.39
N LYS A 283 -10.15 -38.92 -33.88
CA LYS A 283 -8.97 -39.50 -34.53
C LYS A 283 -8.74 -40.94 -34.09
N THR A 284 -8.81 -41.23 -32.79
CA THR A 284 -8.52 -42.58 -32.26
C THR A 284 -9.77 -43.43 -32.13
N GLY A 285 -10.95 -42.81 -32.03
CA GLY A 285 -12.22 -43.49 -31.80
C GLY A 285 -12.47 -43.86 -30.33
N ASP A 286 -11.52 -43.57 -29.44
CA ASP A 286 -11.61 -43.89 -28.02
C ASP A 286 -12.65 -43.00 -27.32
N VAL A 287 -13.33 -43.56 -26.33
CA VAL A 287 -14.29 -42.83 -25.50
C VAL A 287 -13.59 -42.47 -24.19
N GLN A 288 -13.42 -41.17 -23.95
CA GLN A 288 -12.88 -40.64 -22.71
C GLN A 288 -14.02 -40.16 -21.80
N GLN A 289 -13.93 -40.48 -20.52
CA GLN A 289 -14.80 -39.91 -19.48
C GLN A 289 -14.19 -38.57 -19.06
N VAL A 290 -14.92 -37.49 -19.30
CA VAL A 290 -14.43 -36.11 -19.17
C VAL A 290 -15.37 -35.23 -18.35
N GLY A 291 -16.42 -35.83 -17.79
CA GLY A 291 -17.35 -35.17 -16.88
C GLY A 291 -16.68 -34.73 -15.59
N PHE A 292 -17.37 -33.90 -14.81
CA PHE A 292 -16.81 -33.39 -13.55
C PHE A 292 -16.47 -34.53 -12.57
N ALA A 293 -17.16 -35.67 -12.63
CA ALA A 293 -16.86 -36.87 -11.81
C ALA A 293 -15.45 -37.43 -12.07
N ASP A 294 -15.01 -37.36 -13.33
CA ASP A 294 -13.76 -37.94 -13.81
C ASP A 294 -12.66 -36.88 -14.00
N SER A 295 -12.94 -35.62 -13.62
CA SER A 295 -12.01 -34.51 -13.82
C SER A 295 -10.78 -34.65 -12.92
N THR A 296 -9.60 -34.52 -13.52
CA THR A 296 -8.31 -34.51 -12.80
C THR A 296 -7.97 -33.16 -12.17
N LEU A 297 -8.76 -32.11 -12.45
CA LEU A 297 -8.53 -30.77 -11.92
C LEU A 297 -9.00 -30.68 -10.45
N PRO A 298 -8.14 -30.28 -9.50
CA PRO A 298 -8.51 -30.29 -8.08
C PRO A 298 -9.71 -29.41 -7.73
N ILE A 299 -9.93 -28.29 -8.46
CA ILE A 299 -11.09 -27.40 -8.29
C ILE A 299 -12.44 -28.10 -8.55
N ASN A 300 -12.45 -29.12 -9.44
CA ASN A 300 -13.64 -29.88 -9.79
C ASN A 300 -13.95 -30.99 -8.77
N ALA A 301 -13.00 -31.37 -7.91
CA ALA A 301 -13.20 -32.45 -6.93
C ALA A 301 -14.34 -32.17 -5.92
N TRP A 302 -14.64 -30.90 -5.64
CA TRP A 302 -15.79 -30.53 -4.82
C TRP A 302 -17.11 -30.60 -5.61
N ILE A 303 -17.10 -30.24 -6.90
CA ILE A 303 -18.28 -30.33 -7.78
C ILE A 303 -18.66 -31.81 -7.97
N ALA A 304 -17.66 -32.67 -8.13
CA ALA A 304 -17.81 -34.11 -8.33
C ALA A 304 -18.56 -34.84 -7.20
N ARG A 305 -18.75 -34.19 -6.04
CA ARG A 305 -19.41 -34.75 -4.85
C ARG A 305 -20.81 -34.16 -4.65
N ARG A 306 -21.36 -33.50 -5.66
CA ARG A 306 -22.69 -32.88 -5.61
C ARG A 306 -23.65 -33.63 -6.52
N GLU A 307 -24.85 -33.85 -6.01
CA GLU A 307 -25.95 -34.48 -6.74
C GLU A 307 -26.87 -33.43 -7.38
N THR A 308 -26.97 -32.24 -6.76
CA THR A 308 -27.75 -31.10 -7.24
C THR A 308 -26.86 -29.87 -7.41
N TRP A 309 -27.37 -28.89 -8.17
CA TRP A 309 -26.74 -27.59 -8.38
C TRP A 309 -27.77 -26.47 -8.21
N ASP A 310 -28.41 -26.47 -7.05
CA ASP A 310 -29.44 -25.52 -6.61
C ASP A 310 -28.83 -24.32 -5.85
N GLU A 311 -29.69 -23.39 -5.39
CA GLU A 311 -29.23 -22.22 -4.62
C GLU A 311 -28.52 -22.61 -3.32
N GLN A 312 -28.93 -23.70 -2.66
CA GLN A 312 -28.26 -24.17 -1.46
C GLN A 312 -26.82 -24.59 -1.77
N THR A 313 -26.64 -25.38 -2.84
CA THR A 313 -25.31 -25.83 -3.30
C THR A 313 -24.44 -24.64 -3.71
N LEU A 314 -25.01 -23.62 -4.36
CA LEU A 314 -24.30 -22.39 -4.72
C LEU A 314 -23.85 -21.60 -3.48
N LYS A 315 -24.69 -21.49 -2.44
CA LYS A 315 -24.34 -20.87 -1.15
C LYS A 315 -23.24 -21.65 -0.42
N GLU A 316 -23.31 -22.97 -0.43
CA GLU A 316 -22.22 -23.82 0.10
C GLU A 316 -20.92 -23.61 -0.68
N ARG A 317 -21.00 -23.46 -2.01
CA ARG A 317 -19.84 -23.19 -2.86
C ARG A 317 -19.26 -21.80 -2.60
N GLN A 318 -20.08 -20.79 -2.33
CA GLN A 318 -19.61 -19.47 -1.89
C GLN A 318 -18.81 -19.56 -0.57
N ASN A 319 -19.33 -20.30 0.43
CA ASN A 319 -18.62 -20.51 1.70
C ASN A 319 -17.28 -21.22 1.48
N TRP A 320 -17.27 -22.26 0.63
CA TRP A 320 -16.06 -22.95 0.24
C TRP A 320 -15.04 -22.00 -0.42
N TRP A 321 -15.48 -21.10 -1.31
CA TRP A 321 -14.60 -20.10 -1.91
C TRP A 321 -14.01 -19.13 -0.89
N VAL A 322 -14.83 -18.65 0.05
CA VAL A 322 -14.38 -17.76 1.13
C VAL A 322 -13.31 -18.44 1.99
N GLU A 323 -13.51 -19.68 2.41
CA GLU A 323 -12.52 -20.47 3.16
C GLU A 323 -11.21 -20.55 2.38
N ARG A 324 -11.26 -21.01 1.12
CA ARG A 324 -10.05 -21.26 0.31
C ARG A 324 -9.25 -20.00 0.03
N LEU A 325 -9.91 -18.93 -0.37
CA LEU A 325 -9.21 -17.70 -0.77
C LEU A 325 -8.71 -16.92 0.45
N SER A 326 -9.41 -16.96 1.58
CA SER A 326 -8.94 -16.35 2.83
C SER A 326 -7.75 -17.09 3.43
N GLU A 327 -7.70 -18.43 3.31
CA GLU A 327 -6.52 -19.22 3.66
C GLU A 327 -5.33 -18.92 2.73
N THR A 328 -5.59 -18.70 1.43
CA THR A 328 -4.54 -18.49 0.42
C THR A 328 -3.93 -17.09 0.50
N TRP A 329 -4.76 -16.07 0.72
CA TRP A 329 -4.34 -14.66 0.80
C TRP A 329 -4.92 -13.99 2.05
N PRO A 330 -4.46 -14.41 3.24
CA PRO A 330 -4.92 -13.85 4.51
C PRO A 330 -4.56 -12.37 4.59
N LEU A 331 -5.40 -11.59 5.27
CA LEU A 331 -5.05 -10.22 5.63
C LEU A 331 -3.81 -10.25 6.55
N PRO A 332 -2.76 -9.46 6.27
CA PRO A 332 -1.58 -9.46 7.13
C PRO A 332 -1.92 -8.87 8.49
N THR A 333 -1.16 -9.29 9.51
CA THR A 333 -1.27 -8.78 10.88
C THR A 333 0.09 -8.25 11.30
N THR A 334 0.11 -7.17 12.07
CA THR A 334 1.32 -6.66 12.72
C THR A 334 0.95 -5.97 14.02
N SER A 335 1.84 -6.03 15.01
CA SER A 335 1.74 -5.25 16.24
C SER A 335 2.60 -4.00 16.19
N TYR A 336 3.21 -3.68 15.04
CA TYR A 336 3.98 -2.46 14.88
C TYR A 336 3.06 -1.24 14.90
N GLU A 337 3.39 -0.32 15.80
CA GLU A 337 2.85 1.03 15.83
C GLU A 337 4.02 2.01 15.67
N PRO A 338 3.87 3.08 14.88
CA PRO A 338 4.91 4.09 14.77
C PRO A 338 5.24 4.66 16.14
N VAL A 339 6.53 4.91 16.38
CA VAL A 339 6.94 5.74 17.52
C VAL A 339 6.29 7.11 17.33
N GLU A 340 5.29 7.42 18.15
CA GLU A 340 4.75 8.77 18.25
C GLU A 340 5.89 9.66 18.73
N LYS A 341 6.48 10.43 17.81
CA LYS A 341 7.35 11.52 18.22
C LYS A 341 6.47 12.46 19.02
N ASP A 342 6.79 12.63 20.30
CA ASP A 342 6.20 13.70 21.10
C ASP A 342 6.53 15.03 20.41
N THR A 343 5.55 15.53 19.67
CA THR A 343 5.64 16.78 18.90
C THR A 343 5.18 17.95 19.75
N SER A 344 4.66 17.68 20.95
CA SER A 344 4.34 18.67 21.95
C SER A 344 5.61 19.11 22.64
N ILE A 345 5.92 20.40 22.54
CA ILE A 345 7.03 21.02 23.23
C ILE A 345 6.53 22.06 24.22
N ASN A 346 7.18 22.14 25.37
CA ASN A 346 6.95 23.20 26.33
C ASN A 346 7.71 24.47 25.90
N LEU A 347 7.00 25.56 25.60
CA LEU A 347 7.64 26.79 25.13
C LEU A 347 8.42 27.52 26.23
N LEU A 348 8.09 27.31 27.50
CA LEU A 348 8.82 27.92 28.61
C LEU A 348 10.18 27.23 28.86
N GLU A 349 10.32 25.96 28.46
CA GLU A 349 11.55 25.17 28.59
C GLU A 349 12.38 25.11 27.30
N ALA A 350 11.75 25.13 26.11
CA ALA A 350 12.44 24.97 24.82
C ALA A 350 13.65 25.92 24.62
N GLU A 351 14.81 25.41 24.21
CA GLU A 351 16.02 26.24 24.05
C GLU A 351 16.17 26.83 22.64
N ASP A 352 15.88 26.03 21.61
CA ASP A 352 16.04 26.41 20.20
C ASP A 352 14.88 25.85 19.36
N LEU A 353 14.26 26.73 18.58
CA LEU A 353 13.15 26.42 17.66
C LEU A 353 13.45 26.88 16.24
N LYS A 354 14.72 27.21 15.94
CA LYS A 354 15.13 27.62 14.60
C LYS A 354 14.93 26.47 13.61
N GLY A 355 14.25 26.76 12.50
CA GLY A 355 13.95 25.79 11.45
C GLY A 355 12.76 24.86 11.75
N ARG A 356 12.20 24.90 12.97
CA ARG A 356 11.03 24.09 13.34
C ARG A 356 9.75 24.77 12.88
N GLU A 357 8.84 23.99 12.29
CA GLU A 357 7.50 24.45 11.91
C GLU A 357 6.48 24.12 13.01
N ILE A 358 5.49 25.00 13.20
CA ILE A 358 4.43 24.86 14.21
C ILE A 358 3.09 24.59 13.52
N ARG A 359 2.25 23.76 14.16
CA ARG A 359 0.90 23.42 13.71
C ARG A 359 -0.18 23.97 14.63
N SER A 360 0.07 23.96 15.94
CA SER A 360 -0.87 24.49 16.91
C SER A 360 -0.16 24.94 18.18
N ILE A 361 -0.81 25.81 18.93
CA ILE A 361 -0.37 26.27 20.24
C ILE A 361 -1.50 26.06 21.25
N GLU A 362 -1.16 25.62 22.45
CA GLU A 362 -2.06 25.50 23.58
C GLU A 362 -1.59 26.47 24.67
N VAL A 363 -2.47 27.40 25.04
CA VAL A 363 -2.19 28.41 26.07
C VAL A 363 -3.28 28.29 27.13
N PHE A 364 -2.88 27.96 28.35
CA PHE A 364 -3.76 27.70 29.49
C PHE A 364 -4.91 26.71 29.22
N GLY A 365 -4.60 25.62 28.49
CA GLY A 365 -5.54 24.58 28.11
C GLY A 365 -6.41 24.89 26.89
N GLU A 366 -6.28 26.08 26.31
CA GLU A 366 -7.00 26.47 25.08
C GLU A 366 -6.11 26.28 23.86
N LYS A 367 -6.52 25.38 22.96
CA LYS A 367 -5.76 25.01 21.77
C LYS A 367 -6.20 25.82 20.54
N SER A 368 -5.24 26.47 19.90
CA SER A 368 -5.41 27.28 18.69
C SER A 368 -4.55 26.74 17.55
N SER A 369 -5.14 26.58 16.36
CA SER A 369 -4.39 26.22 15.15
C SER A 369 -3.61 27.43 14.66
N VAL A 370 -2.31 27.27 14.44
CA VAL A 370 -1.41 28.34 13.94
C VAL A 370 -0.50 27.77 12.86
N SER A 371 -0.15 28.60 11.88
CA SER A 371 0.71 28.23 10.75
C SER A 371 2.11 28.83 10.84
N THR A 372 2.30 29.84 11.70
CA THR A 372 3.60 30.50 11.88
C THR A 372 3.89 30.79 13.35
N TRP A 373 5.17 30.94 13.70
CA TRP A 373 5.58 31.39 15.04
C TRP A 373 5.16 32.83 15.36
N ALA A 374 4.86 33.65 14.36
CA ALA A 374 4.32 34.99 14.55
C ALA A 374 2.88 34.94 15.09
N GLU A 375 2.02 34.13 14.46
CA GLU A 375 0.66 33.86 14.94
C GLU A 375 0.68 33.22 16.33
N ALA A 376 1.62 32.31 16.58
CA ALA A 376 1.78 31.69 17.89
C ALA A 376 2.12 32.71 19.00
N LEU A 377 3.04 33.64 18.73
CA LEU A 377 3.39 34.70 19.68
C LEU A 377 2.20 35.62 19.94
N ASP A 378 1.44 35.97 18.90
CA ASP A 378 0.25 36.81 19.01
C ASP A 378 -0.79 36.18 19.94
N VAL A 379 -1.17 34.92 19.68
CA VAL A 379 -2.12 34.15 20.50
C VAL A 379 -1.65 34.06 21.96
N VAL A 380 -0.36 33.84 22.20
CA VAL A 380 0.19 33.81 23.57
C VAL A 380 0.04 35.15 24.26
N VAL A 381 0.43 36.24 23.60
CA VAL A 381 0.37 37.58 24.19
C VAL A 381 -1.07 37.98 24.50
N GLU A 382 -2.00 37.75 23.58
CA GLU A 382 -3.43 38.02 23.79
C GLU A 382 -4.00 37.17 24.94
N SER A 383 -3.65 35.88 24.99
CA SER A 383 -4.11 34.98 26.05
C SER A 383 -3.59 35.42 27.43
N ILE A 384 -2.33 35.84 27.52
CA ILE A 384 -1.75 36.34 28.78
C ILE A 384 -2.38 37.68 29.15
N TYR A 385 -2.55 38.59 28.20
CA TYR A 385 -3.21 39.88 28.43
C TYR A 385 -4.63 39.71 28.99
N ASN A 386 -5.45 38.85 28.36
CA ASN A 386 -6.83 38.60 28.77
C ASN A 386 -6.97 38.10 30.22
N ARG A 387 -5.95 37.40 30.73
CA ARG A 387 -5.95 36.84 32.09
C ARG A 387 -5.27 37.73 33.13
N ASN A 388 -4.60 38.81 32.71
CA ASN A 388 -3.80 39.66 33.59
C ASN A 388 -4.20 41.14 33.46
N PRO A 389 -5.10 41.66 34.32
CA PRO A 389 -5.58 43.05 34.26
C PRO A 389 -4.49 44.14 34.36
N GLY A 390 -3.32 43.81 34.91
CA GLY A 390 -2.14 44.70 35.00
C GLY A 390 -1.06 44.42 33.95
N PHE A 391 -1.40 43.74 32.85
CA PHE A 391 -0.43 43.29 31.85
C PHE A 391 0.46 44.44 31.37
N ILE A 392 -0.14 45.51 30.87
CA ILE A 392 0.57 46.65 30.27
C ILE A 392 1.47 47.37 31.29
N GLU A 393 0.96 47.62 32.50
CA GLU A 393 1.75 48.24 33.57
C GLU A 393 2.96 47.39 33.95
N SER A 394 2.79 46.06 33.95
CA SER A 394 3.88 45.11 34.23
C SER A 394 4.92 45.10 33.10
N ILE A 395 4.48 45.19 31.84
CA ILE A 395 5.39 45.32 30.69
C ILE A 395 6.20 46.61 30.80
N ASP A 396 5.55 47.75 31.05
CA ASP A 396 6.22 49.05 31.09
C ASP A 396 7.23 49.17 32.26
N GLN A 397 7.08 48.36 33.30
CA GLN A 397 8.01 48.26 34.44
C GLN A 397 9.17 47.27 34.23
N ASP A 398 9.13 46.45 33.18
CA ASP A 398 10.19 45.48 32.86
C ASP A 398 11.35 46.13 32.07
N ASP A 399 12.57 45.67 32.29
CA ASP A 399 13.78 46.25 31.66
C ASP A 399 13.96 45.83 30.18
N TRP A 400 13.29 44.78 29.73
CA TRP A 400 13.55 44.14 28.43
C TRP A 400 12.32 44.10 27.53
N LEU A 401 11.14 43.75 28.05
CA LEU A 401 9.89 43.60 27.30
C LEU A 401 9.43 44.89 26.57
N PRO A 402 9.60 46.12 27.10
CA PRO A 402 9.26 47.35 26.37
C PRO A 402 9.99 47.53 25.03
N LYS A 403 11.10 46.80 24.81
CA LYS A 403 11.80 46.81 23.52
C LYS A 403 10.98 46.12 22.43
N TYR A 404 10.13 45.16 22.81
CA TYR A 404 9.38 44.27 21.93
C TYR A 404 7.86 44.42 22.06
N ILE A 405 7.35 45.04 23.12
CA ILE A 405 5.93 45.35 23.30
C ILE A 405 5.82 46.83 23.66
N LYS A 406 5.18 47.65 22.80
CA LYS A 406 5.03 49.08 23.08
C LYS A 406 3.85 49.72 22.35
N LYS A 407 3.46 50.91 22.80
CA LYS A 407 2.37 51.72 22.25
C LYS A 407 2.76 52.51 20.99
N ASP A 408 3.40 51.84 20.04
CA ASP A 408 3.79 52.44 18.75
C ASP A 408 3.99 51.33 17.70
N GLN A 409 3.08 51.27 16.73
CA GLN A 409 3.15 50.31 15.63
C GLN A 409 4.41 50.53 14.77
N THR A 410 4.81 51.79 14.58
CA THR A 410 5.91 52.17 13.67
C THR A 410 7.29 51.82 14.22
N ALA A 411 7.36 51.43 15.48
CA ALA A 411 8.58 50.97 16.12
C ALA A 411 9.04 49.57 15.65
N PHE A 412 8.20 48.85 14.89
CA PHE A 412 8.46 47.47 14.44
C PHE A 412 8.29 47.33 12.93
N ASN A 413 9.08 46.43 12.34
CA ASN A 413 8.95 46.11 10.91
C ASN A 413 7.67 45.33 10.60
N ILE A 414 7.35 44.36 11.46
CA ILE A 414 6.11 43.57 11.43
C ILE A 414 5.67 43.40 12.88
N SER A 415 4.42 43.71 13.17
CA SER A 415 3.85 43.64 14.51
C SER A 415 2.43 43.12 14.48
N ALA A 416 1.96 42.66 15.63
CA ALA A 416 0.56 42.34 15.89
C ALA A 416 0.03 43.27 16.99
N GLU A 417 -1.20 43.74 16.85
CA GLU A 417 -1.86 44.56 17.86
C GLU A 417 -2.51 43.67 18.91
N ILE A 418 -2.31 43.98 20.19
CA ILE A 418 -2.89 43.20 21.28
C ILE A 418 -4.33 43.68 21.49
N LEU A 419 -5.33 42.93 21.00
CA LEU A 419 -6.77 43.14 21.24
C LEU A 419 -7.24 44.61 21.20
N ASP A 420 -6.79 45.38 20.20
CA ASP A 420 -7.14 46.80 20.00
C ASP A 420 -6.73 47.75 21.15
N THR A 421 -5.77 47.35 21.99
CA THR A 421 -5.29 48.17 23.12
C THR A 421 -4.41 49.35 22.67
N GLY A 422 -4.00 49.39 21.39
CA GLY A 422 -2.99 50.28 20.86
C GLY A 422 -1.55 49.90 21.25
N TYR A 423 -1.35 48.78 21.96
CA TYR A 423 -0.02 48.19 22.17
C TYR A 423 0.23 47.09 21.14
N TYR A 424 1.46 47.06 20.63
CA TYR A 424 1.89 46.16 19.58
C TYR A 424 3.03 45.28 20.07
N VAL A 425 3.03 44.00 19.69
CA VAL A 425 4.15 43.07 19.89
C VAL A 425 4.94 42.91 18.60
N ASP A 426 6.28 42.91 18.71
CA ASP A 426 7.20 42.64 17.59
C ASP A 426 7.15 41.18 17.16
N THR A 427 6.52 40.92 16.02
CA THR A 427 6.46 39.59 15.38
C THR A 427 7.47 39.46 14.23
N GLY A 428 8.19 40.54 13.87
CA GLY A 428 9.13 40.60 12.75
C GLY A 428 10.53 40.06 13.02
N ASN A 429 10.77 39.42 14.16
CA ASN A 429 12.08 38.89 14.56
C ASN A 429 12.23 37.37 14.33
N ASN A 430 13.40 36.79 14.60
CA ASN A 430 13.63 35.35 14.41
C ASN A 430 12.87 34.49 15.45
N THR A 431 12.67 33.21 15.16
CA THR A 431 11.91 32.28 16.03
C THR A 431 12.39 32.25 17.48
N ASN A 432 13.70 32.27 17.71
CA ASN A 432 14.25 32.22 19.06
C ASN A 432 14.08 33.55 19.81
N THR A 433 14.00 34.68 19.12
CA THR A 433 13.61 35.95 19.75
C THR A 433 12.15 35.90 20.20
N LYS A 434 11.22 35.39 19.36
CA LYS A 434 9.82 35.16 19.77
C LYS A 434 9.71 34.26 20.99
N LEU A 435 10.46 33.15 21.00
CA LEU A 435 10.54 32.24 22.14
C LEU A 435 11.04 32.94 23.41
N ARG A 436 12.05 33.82 23.31
CA ARG A 436 12.53 34.63 24.44
C ARG A 436 11.47 35.61 24.95
N ILE A 437 10.68 36.20 24.06
CA ILE A 437 9.54 37.05 24.45
C ILE A 437 8.53 36.23 25.25
N ILE A 438 8.13 35.05 24.74
CA ILE A 438 7.20 34.14 25.43
C ILE A 438 7.75 33.74 26.82
N LYS A 439 9.04 33.39 26.92
CA LYS A 439 9.69 33.05 28.19
C LYS A 439 9.74 34.22 29.17
N ALA A 440 10.01 35.43 28.68
CA ALA A 440 10.04 36.63 29.51
C ALA A 440 8.64 36.93 30.07
N LEU A 441 7.59 36.83 29.24
CA LEU A 441 6.20 36.95 29.68
C LEU A 441 5.82 35.87 30.69
N GLY A 442 6.19 34.61 30.42
CA GLY A 442 5.95 33.49 31.35
C GLY A 442 6.57 33.72 32.73
N ARG A 443 7.79 34.28 32.78
CA ARG A 443 8.43 34.64 34.05
C ARG A 443 7.76 35.82 34.74
N LEU A 444 7.44 36.89 33.98
CA LEU A 444 6.84 38.11 34.53
C LEU A 444 5.47 37.84 35.17
N PHE A 445 4.64 37.01 34.53
CA PHE A 445 3.31 36.66 35.01
C PHE A 445 3.24 35.33 35.77
N ASN A 446 4.40 34.74 36.12
CA ASN A 446 4.52 33.50 36.89
C ASN A 446 3.66 32.34 36.33
N ILE A 447 3.71 32.16 35.01
CA ILE A 447 2.94 31.14 34.28
C ILE A 447 3.56 29.75 34.52
N PRO A 448 2.77 28.74 34.93
CA PRO A 448 3.21 27.36 35.03
C PRO A 448 3.83 26.85 33.73
N LEU A 449 4.86 26.01 33.85
CA LEU A 449 5.56 25.46 32.70
C LEU A 449 4.61 24.73 31.74
N GLU A 450 3.62 24.02 32.26
CA GLU A 450 2.68 23.22 31.49
C GLU A 450 1.61 24.02 30.73
N ASP A 451 1.50 25.32 30.99
CA ASP A 451 0.41 26.16 30.46
C ASP A 451 0.71 26.75 29.08
N ILE A 452 1.93 26.62 28.55
CA ILE A 452 2.25 27.08 27.19
C ILE A 452 2.98 25.97 26.42
N LYS A 453 2.22 25.27 25.57
CA LYS A 453 2.72 24.16 24.74
C LYS A 453 2.54 24.46 23.26
N ALA A 454 3.44 23.98 22.43
CA ALA A 454 3.28 24.01 20.98
C ALA A 454 3.36 22.60 20.40
N GLU A 455 2.48 22.29 19.45
CA GLU A 455 2.62 21.10 18.61
C GLU A 455 3.36 21.46 17.33
N LEU A 456 4.50 20.81 17.12
CA LEU A 456 5.30 20.97 15.94
C LEU A 456 4.73 20.18 14.76
N THR A 457 4.89 20.72 13.57
CA THR A 457 4.67 19.94 12.36
C THR A 457 5.71 18.83 12.33
N VAL A 458 5.29 17.58 12.14
CA VAL A 458 6.21 16.47 11.93
C VAL A 458 7.06 16.83 10.70
N GLU A 459 8.36 17.01 10.89
CA GLU A 459 9.26 17.32 9.79
C GLU A 459 9.09 16.26 8.70
N ALA A 460 8.62 16.69 7.53
CA ALA A 460 8.69 15.86 6.35
C ALA A 460 10.17 15.80 5.97
N ASN A 461 10.90 14.78 6.46
CA ASN A 461 12.34 14.55 6.23
C ASN A 461 12.81 15.08 4.86
N THR A 462 13.27 16.33 4.84
CA THR A 462 14.07 16.88 3.77
C THR A 462 15.52 16.59 4.11
N ASP A 463 15.87 15.30 4.16
CA ASP A 463 17.27 14.87 4.12
C ASP A 463 17.76 15.07 2.69
N VAL A 464 18.07 16.31 2.34
CA VAL A 464 19.19 16.64 1.47
C VAL A 464 20.30 17.03 2.42
N GLU A 465 20.85 16.05 3.15
CA GLU A 465 22.11 16.25 3.85
C GLU A 465 23.23 15.66 3.01
N ALA A 466 24.23 16.51 2.82
CA ALA A 466 25.43 16.31 2.05
C ALA A 466 26.17 15.05 2.53
N ALA A 467 26.48 14.16 1.59
CA ALA A 467 27.50 13.16 1.77
C ALA A 467 28.87 13.85 1.60
N GLU A 468 29.65 13.90 2.67
CA GLU A 468 31.12 13.86 2.59
C GLU A 468 31.59 12.49 2.11
#